data_AF-A0A445KIK4-F1
#
_entry.id   AF-A0A445KIK4-F1
#
_cell.length_a   1.000
_cell.length_b   1.000
_cell.length_c   1.000
_cell.angle_alpha   90.00
_cell.angle_beta   90.00
_cell.angle_gamma   90.00
#
_symmetry.space_group_name_H-M   'P 1'
#
loop_
_entity.id
_entity.type
_entity.pdbx_description
1 polymer ?
#
loop_
_entity_poly.entity_id
_entity_poly.type
_entity_poly.pdbx_seq_one_letter_code
_entity_poly.pdbx_strand_id
1 'polypeptide(L)'
;MADQYPSPAQAHRATAPPPSLSAAFLQKLQDRAPNSTQLAGILPLLVTASVFLLLTGLTVAGAVLGLIFFLPLIIVSSPVWVPAGTLLFIVTAGFLSVCGFGVALVAALSWMYRYFRGLHPPGSDRVDYARSRIYDTASHVKDYAREYGGYLQSKVKDAAPGA
;
A
#
# COMPACT_ATOMS: atom_id res chain seq x y z
N MET A 1 30.26 -83.74 36.20
CA MET A 1 29.77 -82.76 35.20
C MET A 1 28.46 -82.24 35.77
N ALA A 2 28.35 -80.99 36.23
CA ALA A 2 28.60 -79.72 35.53
C ALA A 2 27.50 -79.48 34.48
N ASP A 3 26.73 -78.38 34.47
CA ASP A 3 26.93 -77.06 35.12
C ASP A 3 25.63 -76.27 35.44
N GLN A 4 25.78 -75.29 36.35
CA GLN A 4 25.17 -73.94 36.40
C GLN A 4 23.64 -73.69 36.41
N TYR A 5 23.19 -73.07 37.51
CA TYR A 5 22.13 -72.02 37.59
C TYR A 5 22.64 -70.73 36.88
N PRO A 6 21.81 -69.70 36.50
CA PRO A 6 20.59 -69.28 37.21
C PRO A 6 19.41 -68.70 36.39
N SER A 7 18.32 -68.43 37.12
CA SER A 7 17.32 -67.35 37.02
C SER A 7 16.79 -66.84 35.65
N PRO A 8 15.46 -66.74 35.45
CA PRO A 8 14.88 -66.03 34.32
C PRO A 8 15.05 -64.50 34.49
N ALA A 9 16.07 -63.94 33.84
CA ALA A 9 16.22 -62.50 33.69
C ALA A 9 15.07 -61.95 32.82
N GLN A 10 13.97 -61.56 33.46
CA GLN A 10 12.77 -61.06 32.78
C GLN A 10 13.12 -59.88 31.89
N ALA A 11 12.82 -60.00 30.59
CA ALA A 11 13.05 -58.97 29.58
C ALA A 11 12.04 -57.81 29.68
N HIS A 12 11.84 -57.26 30.88
CA HIS A 12 11.17 -55.96 31.09
C HIS A 12 12.12 -54.82 30.73
N ARG A 13 12.45 -54.78 29.42
CA ARG A 13 12.86 -53.58 28.70
C ARG A 13 11.94 -52.45 29.13
N ALA A 14 12.46 -51.47 29.86
CA ALA A 14 11.66 -50.45 30.52
C ALA A 14 10.68 -49.81 29.53
N THR A 15 9.40 -50.15 29.67
CA THR A 15 8.32 -49.55 28.89
C THR A 15 8.17 -48.12 29.39
N ALA A 16 8.75 -47.18 28.64
CA ALA A 16 8.45 -45.76 28.80
C ALA A 16 6.93 -45.61 28.87
N PRO A 17 6.39 -44.89 29.88
CA PRO A 17 4.94 -44.79 30.03
C PRO A 17 4.34 -44.24 28.74
N PRO A 18 3.20 -44.79 28.27
CA PRO A 18 2.55 -44.25 27.08
C PRO A 18 2.33 -42.74 27.30
N PRO A 19 2.70 -41.88 26.33
CA PRO A 19 2.57 -40.44 26.51
C PRO A 19 1.13 -40.15 26.89
N SER A 20 0.93 -39.49 28.03
CA SER A 20 -0.41 -39.19 28.52
C SER A 20 -1.18 -38.45 27.43
N LEU A 21 -2.50 -38.65 27.35
CA LEU A 21 -3.30 -38.01 26.31
C LEU A 21 -3.09 -36.48 26.33
N SER A 22 -2.90 -35.87 27.51
CA SER A 22 -2.47 -34.49 27.65
C SER A 22 -1.09 -34.19 27.03
N ALA A 23 -0.05 -35.00 27.28
CA ALA A 23 1.27 -34.81 26.66
C ALA A 23 1.22 -34.98 25.14
N ALA A 24 0.50 -35.99 24.62
CA ALA A 24 0.34 -36.20 23.19
C ALA A 24 -0.45 -35.07 22.50
N PHE A 25 -1.46 -34.51 23.17
CA PHE A 25 -2.21 -33.34 22.67
C PHE A 25 -1.38 -32.05 22.75
N LEU A 26 -0.62 -31.83 23.82
CA LEU A 26 0.32 -30.69 23.92
C LEU A 26 1.42 -30.79 22.85
N GLN A 27 1.98 -31.98 22.61
CA GLN A 27 2.92 -32.21 21.53
C GLN A 27 2.27 -31.96 20.17
N LYS A 28 1.02 -32.40 19.94
CA LYS A 28 0.25 -32.06 18.73
C LYS A 28 0.01 -30.55 18.55
N LEU A 29 -0.17 -29.81 19.63
CA LEU A 29 -0.30 -28.34 19.62
C LEU A 29 1.06 -27.65 19.43
N GLN A 30 2.16 -28.28 19.85
CA GLN A 30 3.53 -27.77 19.72
C GLN A 30 4.14 -28.07 18.35
N ASP A 31 3.79 -29.19 17.70
CA ASP A 31 3.96 -29.41 16.25
C ASP A 31 3.07 -28.46 15.42
N ARG A 32 1.99 -27.94 16.02
CA ARG A 32 1.15 -26.87 15.49
C ARG A 32 1.57 -25.48 15.96
N ALA A 33 2.72 -25.35 16.64
CA ALA A 33 3.21 -24.04 17.06
C ALA A 33 3.37 -23.14 15.83
N PRO A 34 2.89 -21.89 15.87
CA PRO A 34 2.83 -21.04 14.69
C PRO A 34 4.24 -20.80 14.16
N ASN A 35 4.48 -21.22 12.92
CA ASN A 35 5.76 -21.09 12.23
C ASN A 35 6.23 -19.63 12.31
N SER A 36 7.53 -19.37 12.50
CA SER A 36 8.05 -18.02 12.73
C SER A 36 7.67 -17.02 11.64
N THR A 37 7.44 -17.47 10.40
CA THR A 37 6.88 -16.67 9.30
C THR A 37 5.40 -16.30 9.48
N GLN A 38 4.58 -17.16 10.09
CA GLN A 38 3.21 -16.81 10.49
C GLN A 38 3.22 -15.77 11.61
N LEU A 39 4.04 -15.95 12.65
CA LEU A 39 4.19 -14.95 13.71
C LEU A 39 4.67 -13.59 13.16
N ALA A 40 5.66 -13.60 12.26
CA ALA A 40 6.17 -12.40 11.59
C ALA A 40 5.13 -11.70 10.69
N GLY A 41 4.14 -12.42 10.16
CA GLY A 41 3.01 -11.83 9.42
C GLY A 41 1.87 -11.35 10.32
N ILE A 42 1.54 -12.11 11.38
CA ILE A 42 0.44 -11.81 12.30
C ILE A 42 0.75 -10.58 13.16
N LEU A 43 2.00 -10.42 13.63
CA LEU A 43 2.38 -9.31 14.50
C LEU A 43 2.13 -7.91 13.87
N PRO A 44 2.60 -7.59 12.65
CA PRO A 44 2.28 -6.31 11.99
C PRO A 44 0.81 -6.20 11.59
N LEU A 45 0.13 -7.31 11.25
CA LEU A 45 -1.33 -7.29 11.05
C LEU A 45 -2.06 -6.87 12.33
N LEU A 46 -1.68 -7.42 13.48
CA LEU A 46 -2.31 -7.14 14.77
C LEU A 46 -2.02 -5.71 15.24
N VAL A 47 -0.81 -5.19 15.03
CA VAL A 47 -0.49 -3.77 15.26
C VAL A 47 -1.32 -2.86 14.36
N THR A 48 -1.41 -3.18 13.07
CA THR A 48 -2.22 -2.39 12.11
C THR A 48 -3.70 -2.42 12.47
N ALA A 49 -4.25 -3.59 12.78
CA ALA A 49 -5.63 -3.77 13.21
C ALA A 49 -5.91 -3.05 14.54
N SER A 50 -4.96 -3.04 15.47
CA SER A 50 -5.09 -2.31 16.75
C SER A 50 -5.12 -0.80 16.53
N VAL A 51 -4.26 -0.25 15.66
CA VAL A 51 -4.28 1.17 15.29
C VAL A 51 -5.58 1.53 14.57
N PHE A 52 -6.04 0.70 13.62
CA PHE A 52 -7.33 0.90 12.94
C PHE A 52 -8.52 0.83 13.92
N LEU A 53 -8.50 -0.10 14.87
CA LEU A 53 -9.57 -0.25 15.88
C LEU A 53 -9.59 0.92 16.86
N LEU A 54 -8.42 1.39 17.32
CA LEU A 54 -8.30 2.58 18.16
C LEU A 54 -8.75 3.85 17.41
N LEU A 55 -8.35 4.02 16.15
CA LEU A 55 -8.74 5.16 15.31
C LEU A 55 -10.24 5.15 15.01
N THR A 56 -10.80 3.97 14.70
CA THR A 56 -12.24 3.79 14.48
C THR A 56 -13.02 4.03 15.77
N GLY A 57 -12.56 3.48 16.90
CA GLY A 57 -13.15 3.67 18.22
C GLY A 57 -13.12 5.13 18.67
N LEU A 58 -12.02 5.86 18.42
CA LEU A 58 -11.91 7.29 18.70
C LEU A 58 -12.80 8.12 17.78
N THR A 59 -12.90 7.77 16.48
CA THR A 59 -13.82 8.43 15.53
C THR A 59 -15.28 8.20 15.93
N VAL A 60 -15.65 6.98 16.31
CA VAL A 60 -17.01 6.64 16.77
C VAL A 60 -17.32 7.30 18.11
N ALA A 61 -16.38 7.30 19.08
CA ALA A 61 -16.56 7.99 20.34
C ALA A 61 -16.70 9.52 20.14
N GLY A 62 -15.87 10.12 19.28
CA GLY A 62 -16.00 11.53 18.90
C GLY A 62 -17.32 11.84 18.19
N ALA A 63 -17.78 10.96 17.31
CA ALA A 63 -19.08 11.09 16.63
C ALA A 63 -20.27 10.88 17.58
N VAL A 64 -20.15 10.00 18.58
CA VAL A 64 -21.21 9.74 19.59
C VAL A 64 -21.26 10.86 20.62
N LEU A 65 -20.12 11.33 21.15
CA LEU A 65 -20.08 12.52 22.01
C LEU A 65 -20.57 13.75 21.22
N GLY A 66 -20.10 13.91 19.98
CA GLY A 66 -20.61 14.92 19.04
C GLY A 66 -22.13 14.84 18.92
N LEU A 67 -22.68 13.66 18.59
CA LEU A 67 -24.12 13.45 18.47
C LEU A 67 -24.88 13.70 19.78
N ILE A 68 -24.33 13.36 20.94
CA ILE A 68 -24.96 13.61 22.25
C ILE A 68 -25.01 15.12 22.57
N PHE A 69 -23.94 15.86 22.26
CA PHE A 69 -23.94 17.33 22.36
C PHE A 69 -24.80 17.99 21.28
N PHE A 70 -24.93 17.37 20.10
CA PHE A 70 -25.72 17.89 18.98
C PHE A 70 -27.21 17.56 19.09
N LEU A 71 -27.63 16.46 19.71
CA LEU A 71 -29.04 16.09 19.83
C LEU A 71 -29.92 17.20 20.46
N PRO A 72 -29.57 17.78 21.63
CA PRO A 72 -30.34 18.90 22.17
C PRO A 72 -30.09 20.20 21.41
N LEU A 73 -28.94 20.35 20.75
CA LEU A 73 -28.54 21.60 20.11
C LEU A 73 -29.17 21.77 18.71
N ILE A 74 -29.31 20.70 17.93
CA ILE A 74 -30.02 20.66 16.64
C ILE A 74 -31.49 21.08 16.81
N ILE A 75 -32.12 20.67 17.92
CA ILE A 75 -33.51 21.00 18.27
C ILE A 75 -33.68 22.50 18.57
N VAL A 76 -32.62 23.20 18.99
CA VAL A 76 -32.67 24.59 19.48
C VAL A 76 -32.02 25.60 18.51
N SER A 77 -30.94 25.24 17.80
CA SER A 77 -30.12 26.18 17.01
C SER A 77 -30.12 25.88 15.50
N SER A 78 -31.32 25.64 14.95
CA SER A 78 -31.60 25.36 13.53
C SER A 78 -30.78 26.17 12.48
N PRO A 79 -30.45 27.47 12.65
CA PRO A 79 -29.62 28.20 11.67
C PRO A 79 -28.10 28.07 11.86
N VAL A 80 -27.62 27.63 13.03
CA VAL A 80 -26.19 27.71 13.41
C VAL A 80 -25.42 26.42 13.05
N TRP A 81 -26.12 25.30 12.88
CA TRP A 81 -25.48 24.02 12.53
C TRP A 81 -24.91 23.95 11.12
N VAL A 82 -25.40 24.77 10.19
CA VAL A 82 -24.90 24.84 8.80
C VAL A 82 -23.42 25.30 8.77
N PRO A 83 -23.04 26.51 9.24
CA PRO A 83 -21.64 26.95 9.20
C PRO A 83 -20.68 26.07 10.02
N ALA A 84 -21.14 25.50 11.14
CA ALA A 84 -20.33 24.55 11.93
C ALA A 84 -20.02 23.26 11.15
N GLY A 85 -21.01 22.68 10.48
CA GLY A 85 -20.83 21.54 9.59
C GLY A 85 -19.95 21.86 8.37
N THR A 86 -20.10 23.05 7.79
CA THR A 86 -19.24 23.52 6.68
C THR A 86 -17.78 23.66 7.12
N LEU A 87 -17.51 24.23 8.29
CA LEU A 87 -16.14 24.34 8.83
C LEU A 87 -15.52 22.97 9.08
N LEU A 88 -16.25 22.04 9.69
CA LEU A 88 -15.78 20.66 9.88
C LEU A 88 -15.47 19.98 8.54
N PHE A 89 -16.38 20.10 7.56
CA PHE A 89 -16.18 19.54 6.22
C PHE A 89 -14.95 20.14 5.52
N ILE A 90 -14.74 21.46 5.60
CA ILE A 90 -13.55 22.13 5.04
C ILE A 90 -12.27 21.67 5.73
N VAL A 91 -12.26 21.53 7.06
CA VAL A 91 -11.08 21.04 7.81
C VAL A 91 -10.79 19.58 7.45
N THR A 92 -11.79 18.70 7.40
CA THR A 92 -11.61 17.30 7.03
C THR A 92 -11.18 17.15 5.57
N ALA A 93 -11.87 17.78 4.62
CA ALA A 93 -11.53 17.73 3.20
C ALA A 93 -10.16 18.36 2.91
N GLY A 94 -9.83 19.48 3.56
CA GLY A 94 -8.52 20.12 3.49
C GLY A 94 -7.41 19.24 4.04
N PHE A 95 -7.62 18.59 5.19
CA PHE A 95 -6.65 17.67 5.77
C PHE A 95 -6.45 16.41 4.90
N LEU A 96 -7.53 15.82 4.37
CA LEU A 96 -7.42 14.71 3.41
C LEU A 96 -6.72 15.15 2.11
N SER A 97 -6.99 16.36 1.62
CA SER A 97 -6.35 16.91 0.43
C SER A 97 -4.84 17.14 0.64
N VAL A 98 -4.45 17.79 1.74
CA VAL A 98 -3.03 18.03 2.08
C VAL A 98 -2.29 16.73 2.36
N CYS A 99 -2.90 15.78 3.09
CA CYS A 99 -2.29 14.48 3.38
C CYS A 99 -2.15 13.63 2.11
N GLY A 100 -3.21 13.54 1.28
CA GLY A 100 -3.19 12.84 0.01
C GLY A 100 -2.21 13.46 -1.00
N PHE A 101 -2.15 14.79 -1.09
CA PHE A 101 -1.18 15.50 -1.92
C PHE A 101 0.25 15.31 -1.42
N GLY A 102 0.48 15.33 -0.10
CA GLY A 102 1.77 15.03 0.51
C GLY A 102 2.27 13.61 0.17
N VAL A 103 1.40 12.61 0.32
CA VAL A 103 1.71 11.22 -0.08
C VAL A 103 1.95 11.12 -1.59
N ALA A 104 1.14 11.77 -2.43
CA ALA A 104 1.33 11.79 -3.88
C ALA A 104 2.65 12.46 -4.30
N LEU A 105 3.03 13.57 -3.65
CA LEU A 105 4.28 14.27 -3.90
C LEU A 105 5.50 13.42 -3.49
N VAL A 106 5.46 12.81 -2.30
CA VAL A 106 6.53 11.90 -1.83
C VAL A 106 6.62 10.65 -2.72
N ALA A 107 5.49 10.10 -3.17
CA ALA A 107 5.47 8.99 -4.12
C ALA A 107 6.06 9.39 -5.49
N ALA A 108 5.68 10.55 -6.03
CA ALA A 108 6.20 11.06 -7.30
C ALA A 108 7.71 11.36 -7.23
N LEU A 109 8.18 11.99 -6.15
CA LEU A 109 9.61 12.22 -5.89
C LEU A 109 10.38 10.90 -5.75
N SER A 110 9.82 9.91 -5.04
CA SER A 110 10.44 8.58 -4.89
C SER A 110 10.51 7.80 -6.23
N TRP A 111 9.46 7.90 -7.04
CA TRP A 111 9.36 7.30 -8.37
C TRP A 111 10.38 7.93 -9.33
N MET A 112 10.47 9.27 -9.34
CA MET A 112 11.42 10.02 -10.16
C MET A 112 12.87 9.81 -9.70
N TYR A 113 13.13 9.75 -8.39
CA TYR A 113 14.45 9.41 -7.84
C TYR A 113 14.88 7.98 -8.20
N ARG A 114 13.95 7.01 -8.25
CA ARG A 114 14.21 5.66 -8.77
C ARG A 114 14.52 5.67 -10.27
N TYR A 115 13.76 6.41 -11.07
CA TYR A 115 13.98 6.58 -12.52
C TYR A 115 15.39 7.15 -12.80
N PHE A 116 15.77 8.25 -12.12
CA PHE A 116 17.12 8.83 -12.25
C PHE A 116 18.24 7.90 -11.76
N ARG A 117 17.97 6.98 -10.83
CA ARG A 117 18.91 5.93 -10.40
C ARG A 117 18.92 4.69 -11.31
N GLY A 118 18.24 4.71 -12.46
CA GLY A 118 18.17 3.59 -13.41
C GLY A 118 17.27 2.42 -12.96
N LEU A 119 16.64 2.51 -11.78
CA LEU A 119 15.68 1.52 -11.31
C LEU A 119 14.30 1.83 -11.92
N HIS A 120 14.12 1.49 -13.21
CA HIS A 120 12.86 1.61 -13.95
C HIS A 120 11.66 1.30 -13.01
N PRO A 121 10.89 2.32 -12.61
CA PRO A 121 9.79 2.16 -11.67
C PRO A 121 8.56 1.61 -12.42
N PRO A 122 7.74 0.76 -11.78
CA PRO A 122 6.60 0.15 -12.45
C PRO A 122 5.68 1.22 -13.05
N GLY A 123 5.42 1.10 -14.35
CA GLY A 123 4.65 2.08 -15.13
C GLY A 123 5.47 3.12 -15.91
N SER A 124 6.80 3.16 -15.81
CA SER A 124 7.66 4.02 -16.66
C SER A 124 7.38 3.82 -18.15
N ASP A 125 7.15 2.57 -18.57
CA ASP A 125 6.88 2.20 -19.96
C ASP A 125 5.64 2.93 -20.53
N ARG A 126 4.67 3.28 -19.67
CA ARG A 126 3.47 4.05 -20.07
C ARG A 126 3.80 5.52 -20.31
N VAL A 127 4.72 6.06 -19.51
CA VAL A 127 5.21 7.45 -19.64
C VAL A 127 6.12 7.56 -20.86
N ASP A 128 7.04 6.63 -21.06
CA ASP A 128 7.94 6.61 -22.22
C ASP A 128 7.20 6.26 -23.53
N TYR A 129 6.13 5.45 -23.50
CA TYR A 129 5.21 5.26 -24.64
C TYR A 129 4.40 6.53 -24.96
N ALA A 130 3.87 7.23 -23.95
CA ALA A 130 3.21 8.51 -24.18
C ALA A 130 4.19 9.56 -24.74
N ARG A 131 5.41 9.60 -24.19
CA ARG A 131 6.49 10.50 -24.62
C ARG A 131 6.93 10.19 -26.05
N SER A 132 7.10 8.92 -26.43
CA SER A 132 7.48 8.56 -27.80
C SER A 132 6.39 8.94 -28.81
N ARG A 133 5.11 8.73 -28.50
CA ARG A 133 3.99 9.17 -29.35
C ARG A 133 3.92 10.69 -29.53
N ILE A 134 4.28 11.46 -28.49
CA ILE A 134 4.36 12.93 -28.55
C ILE A 134 5.57 13.36 -29.39
N TYR A 135 6.74 12.75 -29.18
CA TYR A 135 7.96 13.02 -29.95
C TYR A 135 7.77 12.73 -31.43
N ASP A 136 7.25 11.55 -31.77
CA ASP A 136 6.96 11.09 -33.14
C ASP A 136 6.07 12.09 -33.88
N THR A 137 4.94 12.47 -33.25
CA THR A 137 4.03 13.51 -33.77
C THR A 137 4.74 14.85 -33.96
N ALA A 138 5.61 15.25 -33.03
CA ALA A 138 6.35 16.51 -33.11
C ALA A 138 7.43 16.50 -34.20
N SER A 139 8.13 15.38 -34.44
CA SER A 139 9.00 15.22 -35.62
C SER A 139 8.22 15.29 -36.92
N HIS A 140 7.12 14.53 -37.03
CA HIS A 140 6.31 14.50 -38.25
C HIS A 140 5.81 15.90 -38.66
N VAL A 141 5.31 16.70 -37.69
CA VAL A 141 4.87 18.08 -37.95
C VAL A 141 6.03 19.01 -38.26
N LYS A 142 7.17 18.89 -37.55
CA LYS A 142 8.36 19.70 -37.79
C LYS A 142 8.94 19.46 -39.19
N ASP A 143 9.00 18.22 -39.63
CA ASP A 143 9.62 17.86 -40.90
C ASP A 143 8.69 18.20 -42.08
N TYR A 144 7.37 18.00 -41.95
CA TYR A 144 6.37 18.57 -42.88
C TYR A 144 6.50 20.09 -43.01
N ALA A 145 6.59 20.82 -41.88
CA ALA A 145 6.73 22.27 -41.89
C ALA A 145 8.08 22.73 -42.49
N ARG A 146 9.14 21.94 -42.31
CA ARG A 146 10.47 22.19 -42.92
C ARG A 146 10.44 21.99 -44.43
N GLU A 147 9.77 20.94 -44.91
CA GLU A 147 9.64 20.63 -46.34
C GLU A 147 8.77 21.66 -47.06
N TYR A 148 7.59 21.99 -46.53
CA TYR A 148 6.73 23.06 -47.06
C TYR A 148 7.41 24.44 -46.98
N GLY A 149 8.10 24.74 -45.88
CA GLY A 149 8.87 25.97 -45.72
C GLY A 149 9.99 26.08 -46.76
N GLY A 150 10.71 25.00 -47.02
CA GLY A 150 11.72 24.92 -48.08
C GLY A 150 11.13 25.10 -49.48
N TYR A 151 9.97 24.50 -49.77
CA TYR A 151 9.26 24.67 -51.04
C TYR A 151 8.84 26.14 -51.27
N LEU A 152 8.24 26.77 -50.27
CA LEU A 152 7.83 28.18 -50.35
C LEU A 152 9.05 29.11 -50.45
N GLN A 153 10.13 28.83 -49.72
CA GLN A 153 11.38 29.58 -49.81
C GLN A 153 12.05 29.45 -51.18
N SER A 154 12.01 28.25 -51.80
CA SER A 154 12.40 28.08 -53.20
C SER A 154 11.51 28.94 -54.10
N LYS A 155 10.17 28.80 -54.03
CA LYS A 155 9.24 29.55 -54.88
C LYS A 155 9.41 31.07 -54.81
N VAL A 156 9.72 31.64 -53.63
CA VAL A 156 10.02 33.08 -53.51
C VAL A 156 11.37 33.43 -54.15
N LYS A 157 12.40 32.58 -54.00
CA LYS A 157 13.72 32.78 -54.62
C LYS A 157 13.69 32.58 -56.15
N ASP A 158 12.88 31.65 -56.62
CA ASP A 158 12.60 31.33 -58.03
C ASP A 158 11.67 32.37 -58.68
N ALA A 159 10.98 33.20 -57.89
CA ALA A 159 10.21 34.37 -58.34
C ALA A 159 10.97 35.70 -58.25
N ALA A 160 12.13 35.74 -57.57
CA ALA A 160 13.05 36.87 -57.52
C ALA A 160 14.47 36.61 -58.10
N PRO A 161 14.69 35.80 -59.15
CA PRO A 161 16.01 35.53 -59.71
C PRO A 161 16.44 36.64 -60.69
N GLY A 162 16.85 37.79 -60.15
CA GLY A 162 17.50 38.85 -60.92
C GLY A 162 16.75 40.19 -60.90
N ALA A 163 17.29 41.11 -60.11
CA ALA A 163 17.21 42.56 -60.26
C ALA A 163 18.61 43.12 -59.92
#